data_AF-A0A7W3MUJ0-F1
#
_entry.id   AF-A0A7W3MUJ0-F1
#
_cell.length_a   1.000
_cell.length_b   1.000
_cell.length_c   1.000
_cell.angle_alpha   90.00
_cell.angle_beta   90.00
_cell.angle_gamma   90.00
#
_symmetry.space_group_name_H-M   'P 1'
#
loop_
_entity.id
_entity.type
_entity.pdbx_description
1 polymer ?
#
loop_
_entity_poly.entity_id
_entity_poly.type
_entity_poly.pdbx_seq_one_letter_code
_entity_poly.pdbx_strand_id
1 'polypeptide(L)'
;MSTHAHSAVRCPHCSTALMISTVNGNSPAPPVREEWTPPPVWEVLAAYADRVRDAATAKRGAAKVRESMMRARAAAAQRKAAQTARARPSRSA
;
A
#
# COMPACT_ATOMS: atom_id res chain seq x y z
N MET A 1 14.30 -39.24 -2.26
CA MET A 1 14.20 -38.09 -1.32
C MET A 1 15.62 -37.71 -0.94
N SER A 2 16.18 -36.66 -1.52
CA SER A 2 17.57 -36.27 -1.27
C SER A 2 17.63 -35.32 -0.09
N THR A 3 18.19 -35.79 1.02
CA THR A 3 18.43 -34.98 2.22
C THR A 3 19.81 -34.32 2.11
N HIS A 4 19.89 -33.00 2.23
CA HIS A 4 21.16 -32.29 2.30
C HIS A 4 21.31 -31.71 3.71
N ALA A 5 22.38 -32.10 4.39
CA ALA A 5 22.74 -31.57 5.70
C ALA A 5 23.38 -30.20 5.53
N HIS A 6 22.64 -29.14 5.87
CA HIS A 6 23.19 -27.79 5.85
C HIS A 6 23.97 -27.55 7.16
N SER A 7 25.30 -27.57 7.07
CA SER A 7 26.21 -27.38 8.21
C SER A 7 26.09 -26.01 8.90
N ALA A 8 25.40 -25.05 8.28
CA ALA A 8 25.25 -23.68 8.76
C ALA A 8 24.11 -23.50 9.79
N VAL A 9 23.16 -24.44 9.90
CA VAL A 9 22.00 -24.29 10.80
C VAL A 9 22.03 -25.40 11.86
N ARG A 10 22.22 -25.01 13.12
CA ARG A 10 22.27 -25.92 14.28
C ARG A 10 21.15 -25.61 15.26
N CYS A 11 20.64 -26.64 15.93
CA CYS A 11 19.67 -26.48 17.01
C CYS A 11 20.33 -25.73 18.19
N PRO A 12 19.75 -24.64 18.70
CA PRO A 12 20.33 -23.89 19.82
C PRO A 12 20.33 -24.65 21.15
N HIS A 13 19.55 -25.73 21.26
CA HIS A 13 19.41 -26.49 22.52
C HIS A 13 20.34 -27.70 22.62
N CYS A 14 20.65 -28.36 21.51
CA CYS A 14 21.47 -29.58 21.49
C CYS A 14 22.60 -29.57 20.46
N SER A 15 22.76 -28.45 19.73
CA SER A 15 23.81 -28.23 18.71
C SER A 15 23.82 -29.19 17.51
N THR A 16 22.82 -30.06 17.40
CA THR A 16 22.62 -30.98 16.27
C THR A 16 22.36 -30.21 14.98
N ALA A 17 22.97 -30.66 13.88
CA ALA A 17 22.74 -30.09 12.55
C ALA A 17 21.29 -30.31 12.12
N LEU A 18 20.62 -29.25 11.69
CA LEU A 18 19.23 -29.33 11.24
C LEU A 18 19.18 -29.63 9.73
N MET A 19 18.29 -30.54 9.36
CA MET A 19 18.02 -30.87 7.96
C MET A 19 16.85 -29.98 7.49
N ILE A 20 17.08 -29.19 6.44
CA ILE A 20 16.01 -28.41 5.81
C ILE A 20 15.35 -29.31 4.77
N SER A 21 14.12 -29.75 5.04
CA SER A 21 13.32 -30.48 4.07
C SER A 21 12.53 -29.49 3.21
N THR A 22 12.84 -29.42 1.91
CA THR A 22 11.97 -28.74 0.94
C THR A 22 10.69 -29.54 0.80
N VAL A 23 9.54 -28.96 1.14
CA VAL A 23 8.22 -29.62 1.10
C VAL A 23 7.86 -30.19 -0.28
N ASN A 24 8.52 -29.75 -1.36
CA ASN A 24 8.19 -30.19 -2.72
C ASN A 24 9.40 -30.51 -3.62
N GLY A 25 10.58 -30.84 -3.07
CA GLY A 25 11.73 -31.35 -3.85
C GLY A 25 12.28 -30.48 -4.99
N ASN A 26 11.64 -29.35 -5.29
CA ASN A 26 12.07 -28.40 -6.29
C ASN A 26 13.02 -27.41 -5.62
N SER A 27 14.28 -27.46 -6.01
CA SER A 27 15.10 -26.25 -6.12
C SER A 27 14.24 -25.15 -6.76
N PRO A 28 14.41 -23.85 -6.41
CA PRO A 28 13.72 -22.78 -7.12
C PRO A 28 14.29 -22.71 -8.54
N ALA A 29 13.80 -23.59 -9.41
CA ALA A 29 13.87 -23.39 -10.84
C ALA A 29 13.16 -22.04 -11.10
N PRO A 30 13.75 -21.14 -11.91
CA PRO A 30 13.02 -19.97 -12.32
C PRO A 30 11.69 -20.46 -12.92
N PRO A 31 10.55 -19.90 -12.50
CA PRO A 31 9.27 -20.33 -13.03
C PRO A 31 9.34 -20.23 -14.55
N VAL A 32 9.10 -21.34 -15.25
CA VAL A 32 8.86 -21.35 -16.69
C VAL A 32 7.64 -20.45 -16.87
N ARG A 33 7.87 -19.22 -17.35
CA ARG A 33 6.78 -18.29 -17.61
C ARG A 33 5.96 -18.89 -18.74
N GLU A 34 4.71 -19.23 -18.45
CA GLU A 34 3.74 -19.42 -19.51
C GLU A 34 3.64 -18.08 -20.24
N GLU A 35 3.63 -18.10 -21.57
CA GLU A 35 3.67 -16.93 -22.47
C GLU A 35 2.65 -15.82 -22.12
N TRP A 36 1.63 -16.16 -21.31
CA TRP A 36 0.58 -15.26 -20.84
C TRP A 36 0.42 -15.20 -19.31
N THR A 37 1.48 -15.33 -18.52
CA THR A 37 1.41 -14.99 -17.09
C THR A 37 1.74 -13.51 -16.90
N PRO A 38 0.83 -12.69 -16.30
CA PRO A 38 1.15 -11.30 -16.01
C PRO A 38 2.36 -11.22 -15.06
N PRO A 39 3.23 -10.21 -15.23
CA PRO A 39 4.42 -10.09 -14.40
C PRO A 39 4.03 -9.94 -12.93
N PRO A 40 4.77 -10.55 -12.00
CA PRO A 40 4.51 -10.40 -10.59
C PRO A 40 4.62 -8.93 -10.17
N VAL A 41 3.84 -8.54 -9.16
CA VAL A 41 3.67 -7.13 -8.74
C VAL A 41 4.98 -6.42 -8.44
N TRP A 42 5.99 -7.13 -7.91
CA TRP A 42 7.30 -6.55 -7.60
C TRP A 42 8.07 -6.11 -8.86
N GLU A 43 7.94 -6.82 -9.99
CA GLU A 43 8.53 -6.41 -11.28
C GLU A 43 7.85 -5.17 -11.81
N VAL A 44 6.51 -5.11 -11.69
CA VAL A 44 5.75 -3.92 -12.06
C VAL A 44 6.14 -2.74 -11.19
N LEU A 45 6.25 -2.91 -9.87
CA LEU A 45 6.67 -1.83 -8.97
C LEU A 45 8.11 -1.39 -9.22
N ALA A 46 9.02 -2.31 -9.55
CA ALA A 46 10.39 -2.00 -9.92
C ALA A 46 10.46 -1.08 -11.15
N ALA A 47 9.61 -1.31 -12.17
CA ALA A 47 9.51 -0.43 -13.34
C ALA A 47 9.06 1.02 -13.00
N TYR A 48 8.50 1.24 -11.81
CA TYR A 48 8.11 2.55 -11.31
C TYR A 48 9.01 3.05 -10.17
N ALA A 49 9.96 2.24 -9.69
CA ALA A 49 10.76 2.54 -8.50
C ALA A 49 11.67 3.75 -8.70
N ASP A 50 12.27 3.89 -9.89
CA ASP A 50 13.17 5.01 -10.23
C ASP A 50 12.43 6.24 -10.79
N ARG A 51 11.09 6.21 -10.83
CA ARG A 51 10.34 7.39 -11.29
C ARG A 51 10.48 8.49 -10.26
N VAL A 52 11.24 9.53 -10.65
CA VAL A 52 11.35 10.76 -9.89
C VAL A 52 9.94 11.34 -9.73
N ARG A 53 9.45 11.36 -8.49
CA ARG A 53 8.21 12.07 -8.16
C ARG A 53 8.49 13.56 -8.37
N ASP A 54 7.88 14.16 -9.39
CA ASP A 54 7.96 15.61 -9.61
C ASP A 54 7.37 16.34 -8.39
N ALA A 55 8.27 16.81 -7.52
CA ALA A 55 7.92 17.50 -6.29
C ALA A 55 7.13 18.78 -6.56
N ALA A 56 7.33 19.45 -7.70
CA ALA A 56 6.56 20.63 -8.08
C ALA A 56 5.11 20.26 -8.41
N THR A 57 4.89 19.18 -9.18
CA THR A 57 3.54 18.67 -9.44
C THR A 57 2.86 18.17 -8.16
N ALA A 58 3.58 17.48 -7.28
CA ALA A 58 3.06 17.05 -5.98
C ALA A 58 2.63 18.24 -5.11
N LYS A 59 3.45 19.29 -5.02
CA LYS A 59 3.13 20.54 -4.29
C LYS A 59 1.90 21.24 -4.87
N ARG A 60 1.79 21.34 -6.20
CA ARG A 60 0.62 21.91 -6.88
C ARG A 60 -0.65 21.09 -6.61
N GLY A 61 -0.56 19.77 -6.67
CA GLY A 61 -1.66 18.86 -6.32
C GLY A 61 -2.12 19.06 -4.87
N ALA A 62 -1.18 19.09 -3.93
CA ALA A 62 -1.47 19.34 -2.53
C ALA A 62 -2.13 20.71 -2.29
N ALA A 63 -1.69 21.76 -3.01
CA ALA A 63 -2.32 23.08 -2.94
C ALA A 63 -3.79 23.03 -3.39
N LYS A 64 -4.09 22.39 -4.53
CA LYS A 64 -5.46 22.22 -5.02
C LYS A 64 -6.36 21.46 -4.04
N VAL A 65 -5.84 20.41 -3.41
CA VAL A 65 -6.58 19.64 -2.40
C VAL A 65 -6.92 20.51 -1.18
N ARG A 66 -5.94 21.28 -0.68
CA ARG A 66 -6.17 22.20 0.45
C ARG A 66 -7.25 23.24 0.12
N GLU A 67 -7.16 23.84 -1.06
CA GLU A 67 -8.13 24.83 -1.51
C GLU A 67 -9.55 24.23 -1.64
N SER A 68 -9.66 23.04 -2.22
CA SER A 68 -10.93 22.30 -2.32
C SER A 68 -11.54 22.02 -0.94
N MET A 69 -10.72 21.55 0.01
CA MET A 69 -11.17 21.29 1.38
C MET A 69 -11.64 22.56 2.10
N MET A 70 -10.95 23.68 1.91
CA MET A 70 -11.38 24.96 2.49
C MET A 70 -12.71 25.42 1.89
N ARG A 71 -12.89 25.30 0.57
CA ARG A 71 -14.17 25.58 -0.09
C ARG A 71 -15.30 24.69 0.41
N ALA A 72 -15.05 23.39 0.55
CA ALA A 72 -16.03 22.43 1.08
C ALA A 72 -16.45 22.78 2.51
N ARG A 73 -15.49 23.16 3.37
CA ARG A 73 -15.76 23.61 4.75
C ARG A 73 -16.60 24.89 4.77
N ALA A 74 -16.27 25.88 3.94
CA ALA A 74 -17.04 27.12 3.84
C ALA A 74 -18.48 26.85 3.39
N ALA A 75 -18.67 26.01 2.37
CA ALA A 75 -20.00 25.61 1.90
C ALA A 75 -20.79 24.83 2.97
N ALA A 76 -20.13 23.97 3.75
CA ALA A 76 -20.76 23.30 4.88
C ALA A 76 -21.20 24.29 5.98
N ALA A 77 -20.35 25.27 6.31
CA ALA A 77 -20.68 26.31 7.28
C ALA A 77 -21.89 27.16 6.82
N GLN A 78 -21.93 27.55 5.54
CA GLN A 78 -23.06 28.28 4.96
C GLN A 78 -24.36 27.48 5.03
N ARG A 79 -24.32 26.18 4.67
CA ARG A 79 -25.49 25.29 4.78
C ARG A 79 -26.00 25.20 6.21
N LYS A 80 -25.09 25.07 7.18
CA LYS A 80 -25.43 25.06 8.61
C LYS A 80 -26.06 26.38 9.05
N ALA A 81 -25.49 27.52 8.65
CA ALA A 81 -26.04 28.84 8.96
C ALA A 81 -27.45 29.02 8.39
N ALA A 82 -27.67 28.62 7.13
CA ALA A 82 -28.99 28.66 6.49
C ALA A 82 -30.01 27.75 7.19
N GLN A 83 -29.60 26.55 7.60
CA GLN A 83 -30.45 25.65 8.40
C GLN A 83 -30.84 26.29 9.74
N THR A 84 -29.88 26.89 10.45
CA THR A 84 -30.17 27.57 11.73
C THR A 84 -31.08 28.78 11.57
N ALA A 85 -30.93 29.54 10.48
CA ALA A 85 -31.80 30.68 10.19
C ALA A 85 -33.24 30.24 9.90
N ARG A 86 -33.41 29.13 9.16
CA ARG A 86 -34.72 28.52 8.87
C ARG A 86 -35.37 27.89 10.10
N ALA A 87 -34.56 27.30 10.98
CA ALA A 87 -35.03 26.66 12.21
C ALA A 87 -35.40 27.67 13.30
N ARG A 88 -35.06 28.96 13.13
CA ARG A 88 -35.42 30.00 14.09
C ARG A 88 -36.90 30.32 13.90
N PRO A 89 -37.79 29.96 14.84
CA PRO A 89 -39.20 30.31 14.71
C PRO A 89 -39.33 31.83 14.67
N SER A 90 -40.20 32.35 13.80
CA SER A 90 -40.66 33.73 13.88
C SER A 90 -41.20 33.93 15.29
N ARG A 91 -40.50 34.72 16.12
CA ARG A 91 -41.05 35.14 17.40
C ARG A 91 -42.31 35.92 17.06
N SER A 92 -43.46 35.35 17.41
CA SER A 92 -44.80 35.83 17.10
C SER A 92 -44.96 37.31 17.50
N ALA A 93 -45.66 38.06 16.65
CA ALA A 93 -46.41 39.25 17.06
C ALA A 93 -47.81 38.81 17.52
#